data_AF-A0A7M3LTF0-F1
#
_entry.id   AF-A0A7M3LTF0-F1
#
_cell.length_a   1.000
_cell.length_b   1.000
_cell.length_c   1.000
_cell.angle_alpha   90.00
_cell.angle_beta   90.00
_cell.angle_gamma   90.00
#
_symmetry.space_group_name_H-M   'P 1'
#
loop_
_entity.id
_entity.type
_entity.pdbx_description
1 polymer ?
#
loop_
_entity_poly.entity_id
_entity_poly.type
_entity_poly.pdbx_seq_one_letter_code
_entity_poly.pdbx_strand_id
1 'polypeptide(L)'
;MSTDAPATVVVLTALDLEYQAVRAHLTGLRTRSHPAGTLFEVGRLAAADGGAGVDIALAVTGEGGPGAAVLTERAIATFRPRALLFSGVAGGLKNDIELGDVVVATKIYAYHGGKDEDDGFHARPRAWEAPHELDQLARHLARTGAWTDRLPPGRRPPPQVHFKPIAAGDVVLNSRNTPLAEQLRRTYNDAAAIEMESAGVSHAGHLNRSLPVLTVRGISDKADGLKRPTEDATWQPVAAAHAAAFAVALVTRLTGPRPEGAEGAERDTEAEADAVNAAAAPAAPAARVAAPTPPAPPPASDTQHVIAQGGAAFGVLKGDMHLHQGVPVPAPPRRTWSLGPAWAPLADPVHPLWQPGLTEPEIEEEGPVLGLHLVPVDEAQRFDPRARGTLMNQLH
;
A
#
# COMPACT_ATOMS: atom_id res chain seq x y z
N MET A 1 -6.01 -35.90 -19.02
CA MET A 1 -7.25 -35.57 -18.27
C MET A 1 -7.15 -34.11 -17.89
N SER A 2 -7.76 -33.22 -18.68
CA SER A 2 -7.85 -31.81 -18.32
C SER A 2 -8.96 -31.68 -17.27
N THR A 3 -8.59 -31.63 -16.00
CA THR A 3 -9.52 -31.20 -14.95
C THR A 3 -9.54 -29.68 -15.03
N ASP A 4 -10.55 -29.14 -15.72
CA ASP A 4 -10.88 -27.72 -15.71
C ASP A 4 -11.14 -27.32 -14.25
N ALA A 5 -10.09 -26.87 -13.56
CA ALA A 5 -10.21 -26.39 -12.20
C ALA A 5 -11.15 -25.19 -12.23
N PRO A 6 -12.16 -25.12 -11.34
CA PRO A 6 -13.14 -24.05 -11.40
C PRO A 6 -12.40 -22.70 -11.39
N ALA A 7 -12.74 -21.84 -12.36
CA ALA A 7 -12.12 -20.54 -12.52
C ALA A 7 -12.16 -19.80 -11.18
N THR A 8 -10.99 -19.61 -10.57
CA THR A 8 -10.89 -18.96 -9.27
C THR A 8 -10.68 -17.47 -9.50
N VAL A 9 -11.54 -16.66 -8.89
CA VAL A 9 -11.37 -15.21 -8.80
C VAL A 9 -10.96 -14.88 -7.38
N VAL A 10 -9.97 -13.99 -7.23
CA VAL A 10 -9.60 -13.47 -5.92
C VAL A 10 -10.36 -12.16 -5.70
N VAL A 11 -10.93 -12.00 -4.51
CA VAL A 11 -11.43 -10.71 -4.03
C VAL A 11 -10.65 -10.34 -2.79
N LEU A 12 -10.04 -9.17 -2.79
CA LEU A 12 -9.35 -8.63 -1.63
C LEU A 12 -10.08 -7.40 -1.11
N THR A 13 -10.05 -7.19 0.20
CA THR A 13 -10.62 -6.02 0.88
C THR A 13 -9.58 -5.43 1.83
N ALA A 14 -9.77 -4.19 2.28
CA ALA A 14 -8.87 -3.55 3.25
C ALA A 14 -9.32 -3.82 4.70
N LEU A 15 -10.63 -3.82 4.93
CA LEU A 15 -11.24 -3.87 6.27
C LEU A 15 -12.12 -5.13 6.47
N ASP A 16 -12.33 -5.50 7.73
CA ASP A 16 -13.19 -6.62 8.10
C ASP A 16 -14.65 -6.42 7.67
N LEU A 17 -15.19 -5.21 7.79
CA LEU A 17 -16.58 -4.93 7.37
C LEU A 17 -16.76 -5.13 5.86
N GLU A 18 -15.74 -4.81 5.06
CA GLU A 18 -15.74 -4.99 3.61
C GLU A 18 -15.64 -6.47 3.26
N TYR A 19 -14.80 -7.20 3.99
CA TYR A 19 -14.71 -8.65 3.89
C TYR A 19 -16.06 -9.31 4.21
N GLN A 20 -16.72 -8.91 5.29
CA GLN A 20 -18.04 -9.45 5.64
C GLN A 20 -19.09 -9.14 4.57
N ALA A 21 -19.04 -7.95 3.96
CA ALA A 21 -19.93 -7.59 2.86
C ALA A 21 -19.77 -8.51 1.65
N VAL A 22 -18.54 -8.84 1.24
CA VAL A 22 -18.31 -9.82 0.16
C VAL A 22 -18.71 -11.23 0.59
N ARG A 23 -18.30 -11.64 1.79
CA ARG A 23 -18.55 -12.97 2.36
C ARG A 23 -20.03 -13.30 2.46
N ALA A 24 -20.89 -12.31 2.71
CA ALA A 24 -22.34 -12.48 2.78
C ALA A 24 -22.97 -13.05 1.49
N HIS A 25 -22.27 -12.95 0.35
CA HIS A 25 -22.73 -13.51 -0.93
C HIS A 25 -22.24 -14.93 -1.20
N LEU A 26 -21.38 -15.48 -0.35
CA LEU A 26 -20.68 -16.74 -0.57
C LEU A 26 -21.28 -17.88 0.26
N THR A 27 -21.21 -19.09 -0.29
CA THR A 27 -21.66 -20.32 0.38
C THR A 27 -20.53 -21.36 0.41
N GLY A 28 -20.66 -22.40 1.24
CA GLY A 28 -19.67 -23.49 1.27
C GLY A 28 -18.26 -23.04 1.66
N LEU A 29 -18.17 -22.12 2.61
CA LEU A 29 -16.94 -21.47 3.04
C LEU A 29 -15.93 -22.48 3.60
N ARG A 30 -14.68 -22.38 3.13
CA ARG A 30 -13.55 -23.20 3.59
C ARG A 30 -12.29 -22.35 3.71
N THR A 31 -11.50 -22.58 4.75
CA THR A 31 -10.23 -21.87 4.92
C THR A 31 -9.14 -22.52 4.07
N ARG A 32 -8.34 -21.68 3.41
CA ARG A 32 -7.11 -22.08 2.70
C ARG A 32 -5.95 -21.23 3.21
N SER A 33 -4.86 -21.87 3.59
CA SER A 33 -3.67 -21.19 4.10
C SER A 33 -2.59 -21.08 3.02
N HIS A 34 -1.90 -19.95 2.99
CA HIS A 34 -0.62 -19.79 2.29
C HIS A 34 0.53 -20.21 3.22
N PRO A 35 1.63 -20.80 2.72
CA PRO A 35 2.74 -21.26 3.56
C PRO A 35 3.35 -20.20 4.48
N ALA A 36 3.29 -18.92 4.09
CA ALA A 36 3.73 -17.79 4.91
C ALA A 36 2.69 -17.31 5.95
N GLY A 37 1.66 -18.10 6.24
CA GLY A 37 0.68 -17.85 7.33
C GLY A 37 -0.55 -17.02 6.95
N THR A 38 -0.64 -16.47 5.73
CA THR A 38 -1.86 -15.77 5.29
C THR A 38 -3.03 -16.74 5.14
N LEU A 39 -4.17 -16.39 5.73
CA LEU A 39 -5.42 -17.14 5.62
C LEU A 39 -6.33 -16.51 4.57
N PHE A 40 -6.91 -17.36 3.74
CA PHE A 40 -7.95 -17.03 2.78
C PHE A 40 -9.20 -17.84 3.11
N GLU A 41 -10.37 -17.25 2.93
CA GLU A 41 -11.62 -18.00 2.89
C GLU A 41 -12.02 -18.21 1.44
N VAL A 42 -12.28 -19.45 1.07
CA VAL A 42 -12.75 -19.82 -0.26
C VAL A 42 -14.22 -20.15 -0.16
N GLY A 43 -15.05 -19.40 -0.87
CA GLY A 43 -16.48 -19.62 -0.95
C GLY A 43 -16.94 -19.82 -2.39
N ARG A 44 -18.15 -20.36 -2.55
CA ARG A 44 -18.77 -20.56 -3.85
C ARG A 44 -19.87 -19.53 -4.08
N LEU A 45 -19.83 -18.90 -5.25
CA LEU A 45 -20.86 -18.04 -5.78
C LEU A 45 -21.70 -18.83 -6.79
N ALA A 46 -23.01 -18.90 -6.60
CA ALA A 46 -23.90 -19.56 -7.55
C ALA A 46 -23.95 -18.80 -8.88
N ALA A 47 -23.97 -19.55 -9.99
CA ALA A 47 -24.22 -18.99 -11.31
C ALA A 47 -25.67 -18.52 -11.43
N ALA A 48 -25.90 -17.41 -12.14
CA ALA A 48 -27.23 -16.82 -12.29
C ALA A 48 -28.14 -17.66 -13.21
N ASP A 49 -27.57 -18.48 -14.08
CA ASP A 49 -28.22 -19.27 -15.13
C ASP A 49 -28.21 -20.79 -14.85
N GLY A 50 -27.86 -21.20 -13.62
CA GLY A 50 -27.76 -22.61 -13.26
C GLY A 50 -26.50 -23.31 -13.78
N GLY A 51 -25.55 -22.57 -14.38
CA GLY A 51 -24.23 -23.07 -14.74
C GLY A 51 -23.35 -23.42 -13.53
N ALA A 52 -22.09 -23.81 -13.82
CA ALA A 52 -21.11 -24.07 -12.77
C ALA A 52 -20.81 -22.78 -11.98
N GLY A 53 -20.96 -22.84 -10.66
CA GLY A 53 -20.64 -21.71 -9.77
C GLY A 53 -19.16 -21.35 -9.80
N VAL A 54 -18.84 -20.15 -9.32
CA VAL A 54 -17.48 -19.59 -9.29
C VAL A 54 -16.91 -19.73 -7.89
N ASP A 55 -15.69 -20.23 -7.76
CA ASP A 55 -14.98 -20.21 -6.49
C ASP A 55 -14.30 -18.84 -6.31
N ILE A 56 -14.61 -18.16 -5.20
CA ILE A 56 -14.02 -16.88 -4.81
C ILE A 56 -13.09 -17.10 -3.63
N ALA A 57 -11.83 -16.72 -3.77
CA ALA A 57 -10.87 -16.64 -2.68
C ALA A 57 -10.87 -15.22 -2.10
N LEU A 58 -11.20 -15.09 -0.82
CA LEU A 58 -11.41 -13.83 -0.12
C LEU A 58 -10.38 -13.67 1.01
N ALA A 59 -9.79 -12.48 1.13
CA ALA A 59 -8.95 -12.12 2.28
C ALA A 59 -8.95 -10.60 2.55
N VAL A 60 -8.67 -10.26 3.81
CA VAL A 60 -8.41 -8.89 4.26
C VAL A 60 -6.94 -8.57 4.10
N THR A 61 -6.65 -7.38 3.57
CA THR A 61 -5.29 -6.90 3.34
C THR A 61 -4.75 -5.99 4.44
N GLY A 62 -5.65 -5.38 5.22
CA GLY A 62 -5.32 -4.24 6.07
C GLY A 62 -5.20 -2.96 5.25
N GLU A 63 -4.99 -1.86 5.95
CA GLU A 63 -4.86 -0.54 5.35
C GLU A 63 -3.45 -0.32 4.78
N GLY A 64 -3.38 0.39 3.65
CA GLY A 64 -2.13 0.84 3.06
C GLY A 64 -1.58 -0.03 1.93
N GLY A 65 -0.88 0.62 1.01
CA GLY A 65 -0.42 0.03 -0.25
C GLY A 65 0.60 -1.10 -0.10
N PRO A 66 1.64 -0.99 0.76
CA PRO A 66 2.68 -2.03 0.87
C PRO A 66 2.14 -3.39 1.35
N GLY A 67 1.27 -3.39 2.37
CA GLY A 67 0.64 -4.61 2.89
C GLY A 67 -0.27 -5.25 1.84
N ALA A 68 -1.10 -4.43 1.19
CA ALA A 68 -1.99 -4.87 0.13
C ALA A 68 -1.24 -5.49 -1.07
N ALA A 69 -0.08 -4.94 -1.45
CA ALA A 69 0.76 -5.51 -2.51
C ALA A 69 1.29 -6.92 -2.14
N VAL A 70 1.80 -7.10 -0.92
CA VAL A 70 2.33 -8.39 -0.45
C VAL A 70 1.23 -9.45 -0.37
N LEU A 71 0.05 -9.08 0.13
CA LEU A 71 -1.07 -10.02 0.25
C LEU A 71 -1.70 -10.34 -1.11
N THR A 72 -1.67 -9.39 -2.04
CA THR A 72 -1.99 -9.62 -3.45
C THR A 72 -1.05 -10.68 -4.05
N GLU A 73 0.26 -10.53 -3.90
CA GLU A 73 1.24 -11.53 -4.36
C GLU A 73 0.96 -12.92 -3.79
N ARG A 74 0.71 -13.02 -2.48
CA ARG A 74 0.40 -14.30 -1.84
C ARG A 74 -0.90 -14.92 -2.37
N ALA A 75 -1.91 -14.11 -2.65
CA ALA A 75 -3.15 -14.58 -3.27
C ALA A 75 -2.87 -15.13 -4.68
N ILE A 76 -2.08 -14.41 -5.48
CA ILE A 76 -1.71 -14.83 -6.84
C ILE A 76 -0.93 -16.15 -6.80
N ALA A 77 0.07 -16.26 -5.93
CA ALA A 77 0.86 -17.48 -5.76
C ALA A 77 0.02 -18.68 -5.32
N THR A 78 -0.98 -18.46 -4.46
CA THR A 78 -1.84 -19.54 -3.93
C THR A 78 -2.87 -20.02 -4.94
N PHE A 79 -3.50 -19.10 -5.67
CA PHE A 79 -4.72 -19.38 -6.43
C PHE A 79 -4.53 -19.33 -7.94
N ARG A 80 -3.48 -18.67 -8.45
CA ARG A 80 -3.28 -18.37 -9.87
C ARG A 80 -4.60 -17.88 -10.51
N PRO A 81 -5.20 -16.81 -9.96
CA PRO A 81 -6.56 -16.44 -10.33
C PRO A 81 -6.64 -15.95 -11.78
N ARG A 82 -7.82 -16.06 -12.39
CA ARG A 82 -8.08 -15.46 -13.71
C ARG A 82 -8.13 -13.92 -13.64
N ALA A 83 -8.62 -13.40 -12.52
CA ALA A 83 -8.73 -11.98 -12.25
C ALA A 83 -8.73 -11.74 -10.73
N LEU A 84 -8.40 -10.53 -10.33
CA LEU A 84 -8.46 -10.07 -8.95
C LEU A 84 -9.30 -8.80 -8.86
N LEU A 85 -10.26 -8.79 -7.94
CA LEU A 85 -11.02 -7.59 -7.63
C LEU A 85 -10.57 -7.04 -6.27
N PHE A 86 -10.41 -5.73 -6.18
CA PHE A 86 -10.26 -5.04 -4.91
C PHE A 86 -11.56 -4.33 -4.56
N SER A 87 -12.22 -4.76 -3.49
CA SER A 87 -13.53 -4.23 -3.08
C SER A 87 -13.44 -3.58 -1.71
N GLY A 88 -14.02 -2.40 -1.56
CA GLY A 88 -14.10 -1.74 -0.26
C GLY A 88 -14.69 -0.34 -0.33
N VAL A 89 -14.42 0.49 0.68
CA VAL A 89 -14.90 1.86 0.75
C VAL A 89 -13.85 2.87 0.28
N ALA A 90 -14.29 4.10 -0.01
CA ALA A 90 -13.43 5.22 -0.36
C ALA A 90 -14.09 6.56 -0.01
N GLY A 91 -13.27 7.61 0.10
CA GLY A 91 -13.75 8.99 0.20
C GLY A 91 -14.01 9.58 -1.19
N GLY A 92 -15.15 10.26 -1.37
CA GLY A 92 -15.53 10.90 -2.63
C GLY A 92 -14.85 12.26 -2.81
N LEU A 93 -14.29 12.50 -3.99
CA LEU A 93 -13.60 13.76 -4.36
C LEU A 93 -14.45 14.70 -5.22
N LYS A 94 -15.67 14.28 -5.55
CA LYS A 94 -16.56 14.97 -6.49
C LYS A 94 -17.92 15.24 -5.87
N ASN A 95 -18.47 16.41 -6.18
CA ASN A 95 -19.76 16.83 -5.63
C ASN A 95 -20.94 16.05 -6.25
N ASP A 96 -20.79 15.55 -7.46
CA ASP A 96 -21.79 14.76 -8.20
C ASP A 96 -21.78 13.26 -7.88
N ILE A 97 -20.93 12.81 -6.95
CA ILE A 97 -20.86 11.41 -6.49
C ILE A 97 -21.36 11.34 -5.06
N GLU A 98 -22.43 10.61 -4.81
CA GLU A 98 -23.12 10.58 -3.51
C GLU A 98 -22.65 9.47 -2.57
N LEU A 99 -22.96 9.62 -1.28
CA LEU A 99 -22.70 8.56 -0.31
C LEU A 99 -23.48 7.30 -0.67
N GLY A 100 -22.80 6.16 -0.64
CA GLY A 100 -23.30 4.89 -1.10
C GLY A 100 -23.21 4.68 -2.62
N ASP A 101 -22.85 5.68 -3.42
CA ASP A 101 -22.55 5.42 -4.83
C ASP A 101 -21.35 4.48 -4.99
N VAL A 102 -21.31 3.76 -6.10
CA VAL A 102 -20.22 2.85 -6.46
C VAL A 102 -19.32 3.54 -7.48
N VAL A 103 -18.01 3.56 -7.24
CA VAL A 103 -16.99 3.97 -8.19
C VAL A 103 -16.23 2.73 -8.65
N VAL A 104 -16.33 2.42 -9.95
CA VAL A 104 -15.49 1.41 -10.60
C VAL A 104 -14.30 2.13 -11.20
N ALA A 105 -13.10 1.79 -10.74
CA ALA A 105 -11.89 2.44 -11.18
C ALA A 105 -11.65 2.20 -12.68
N THR A 106 -11.69 3.25 -13.49
CA THR A 106 -11.18 3.19 -14.87
C THR A 106 -9.66 3.22 -14.89
N LYS A 107 -9.08 3.80 -13.83
CA LYS A 107 -7.64 3.99 -13.65
C LYS A 107 -7.33 4.17 -12.16
N ILE A 108 -6.19 3.68 -11.72
CA ILE A 108 -5.65 3.96 -10.38
C ILE A 108 -4.44 4.89 -10.53
N TYR A 109 -4.44 6.03 -9.83
CA TYR A 109 -3.28 6.92 -9.71
C TYR A 109 -2.54 6.69 -8.39
N ALA A 110 -1.25 6.34 -8.42
CA ALA A 110 -0.39 6.43 -7.23
C ALA A 110 0.03 7.88 -7.00
N TYR A 111 -0.74 8.62 -6.20
CA TYR A 111 -0.60 10.08 -6.12
C TYR A 111 0.63 10.56 -5.35
N HIS A 112 1.27 9.69 -4.56
CA HIS A 112 2.48 10.01 -3.79
C HIS A 112 3.75 10.17 -4.64
N GLY A 113 3.78 9.68 -5.88
CA GLY A 113 4.98 9.76 -6.72
C GLY A 113 5.25 11.18 -7.19
N GLY A 114 6.44 11.73 -6.89
CA GLY A 114 6.85 13.06 -7.34
C GLY A 114 8.20 13.51 -6.80
N LYS A 115 8.56 14.76 -7.10
CA LYS A 115 9.71 15.46 -6.56
C LYS A 115 9.21 16.69 -5.80
N ASP A 116 9.66 16.88 -4.56
CA ASP A 116 9.29 18.03 -3.74
C ASP A 116 10.44 19.06 -3.76
N GLU A 117 10.12 20.30 -4.12
CA GLU A 117 11.06 21.43 -4.25
C GLU A 117 10.47 22.69 -3.62
N ASP A 118 11.28 23.74 -3.46
CA ASP A 118 10.86 25.02 -2.88
C ASP A 118 9.71 25.69 -3.66
N ASP A 119 9.54 25.35 -4.96
CA ASP A 119 8.47 25.84 -5.82
C ASP A 119 7.23 24.91 -5.86
N GLY A 120 7.27 23.80 -5.13
CA GLY A 120 6.14 22.89 -4.89
C GLY A 120 6.38 21.44 -5.29
N PHE A 121 5.31 20.64 -5.20
CA PHE A 121 5.34 19.22 -5.51
C PHE A 121 5.15 18.96 -7.01
N HIS A 122 6.20 18.46 -7.66
CA HIS A 122 6.22 18.05 -9.06
C HIS A 122 5.80 16.59 -9.18
N ALA A 123 4.51 16.38 -9.45
CA ALA A 123 3.93 15.06 -9.55
C ALA A 123 4.56 14.20 -10.67
N ARG A 124 4.85 12.93 -10.34
CA ARG A 124 5.34 11.88 -11.25
C ARG A 124 4.51 10.61 -11.01
N PRO A 125 3.20 10.64 -11.30
CA PRO A 125 2.34 9.52 -10.99
C PRO A 125 2.71 8.30 -11.80
N ARG A 126 2.63 7.14 -11.13
CA ARG A 126 2.34 5.89 -11.82
C ARG A 126 0.83 5.73 -11.90
N ALA A 127 0.37 5.14 -12.99
CA ALA A 127 -1.04 4.85 -13.18
C ALA A 127 -1.23 3.46 -13.78
N TRP A 128 -2.33 2.80 -13.41
CA TRP A 128 -2.74 1.51 -13.95
C TRP A 128 -4.16 1.64 -14.48
N GLU A 129 -4.33 1.38 -15.78
CA GLU A 129 -5.64 1.38 -16.44
C GLU A 129 -6.42 0.10 -16.10
N ALA A 130 -7.74 0.21 -16.07
CA ALA A 130 -8.61 -0.95 -15.97
C ALA A 130 -8.40 -1.89 -17.18
N PRO A 131 -8.25 -3.22 -16.96
CA PRO A 131 -8.18 -4.17 -18.06
C PRO A 131 -9.43 -4.11 -18.93
N HIS A 132 -9.28 -4.10 -20.25
CA HIS A 132 -10.37 -3.86 -21.18
C HIS A 132 -11.57 -4.81 -21.00
N GLU A 133 -11.31 -6.12 -20.84
CA GLU A 133 -12.37 -7.12 -20.60
C GLU A 133 -13.17 -6.79 -19.33
N LEU A 134 -12.48 -6.49 -18.21
CA LEU A 134 -13.12 -6.16 -16.94
C LEU A 134 -13.93 -4.85 -17.03
N ASP A 135 -13.39 -3.82 -17.69
CA ASP A 135 -14.10 -2.55 -17.90
C ASP A 135 -15.37 -2.76 -18.75
N GLN A 136 -15.29 -3.52 -19.84
CA GLN A 136 -16.46 -3.80 -20.69
C GLN A 136 -17.55 -4.58 -19.96
N LEU A 137 -17.16 -5.61 -19.21
CA LEU A 137 -18.09 -6.40 -18.40
C LEU A 137 -18.74 -5.55 -17.31
N ALA A 138 -17.96 -4.73 -16.60
CA ALA A 138 -18.47 -3.84 -15.55
C ALA A 138 -19.43 -2.80 -16.13
N ARG A 139 -19.12 -2.16 -17.26
CA ARG A 139 -20.02 -1.21 -17.93
C ARG A 139 -21.29 -1.88 -18.43
N HIS A 140 -21.22 -3.09 -18.95
CA HIS A 140 -22.40 -3.85 -19.35
C HIS A 140 -23.28 -4.20 -18.13
N LEU A 141 -22.65 -4.62 -17.04
CA LEU A 141 -23.33 -4.92 -15.78
C LEU A 141 -24.05 -3.69 -15.21
N ALA A 142 -23.40 -2.53 -15.21
CA ALA A 142 -24.01 -1.27 -14.78
C ALA A 142 -25.21 -0.88 -15.66
N ARG A 143 -25.09 -1.00 -17.00
CA ARG A 143 -26.17 -0.67 -17.95
C ARG A 143 -27.39 -1.58 -17.81
N THR A 144 -27.17 -2.88 -17.56
CA THR A 144 -28.28 -3.84 -17.40
C THR A 144 -28.94 -3.76 -16.04
N GLY A 145 -28.27 -3.16 -15.05
CA GLY A 145 -28.75 -3.08 -13.67
C GLY A 145 -28.74 -4.42 -12.93
N ALA A 146 -28.29 -5.52 -13.53
CA ALA A 146 -28.36 -6.85 -12.93
C ALA A 146 -27.61 -7.00 -11.59
N TRP A 147 -26.70 -6.07 -11.27
CA TRP A 147 -26.02 -6.03 -9.99
C TRP A 147 -26.93 -5.58 -8.83
N THR A 148 -28.00 -4.84 -9.09
CA THR A 148 -28.88 -4.30 -8.04
C THR A 148 -29.66 -5.38 -7.30
N ASP A 149 -29.82 -6.56 -7.91
CA ASP A 149 -30.46 -7.72 -7.28
C ASP A 149 -29.66 -8.24 -6.07
N ARG A 150 -28.37 -7.88 -5.99
CA ARG A 150 -27.48 -8.22 -4.86
C ARG A 150 -27.40 -7.13 -3.80
N LEU A 151 -28.04 -5.99 -4.00
CA LEU A 151 -28.04 -4.94 -3.00
C LEU A 151 -28.82 -5.38 -1.75
N PRO A 152 -28.37 -4.97 -0.56
CA PRO A 152 -29.20 -5.14 0.64
C PRO A 152 -30.55 -4.43 0.45
N PRO A 153 -31.64 -4.92 1.10
CA PRO A 153 -32.92 -4.22 1.11
C PRO A 153 -32.72 -2.79 1.59
N GLY A 154 -33.14 -1.81 0.80
CA GLY A 154 -32.76 -0.44 1.07
C GLY A 154 -33.46 0.60 0.20
N ARG A 155 -32.99 1.84 0.37
CA ARG A 155 -33.60 3.04 -0.20
C ARG A 155 -33.51 3.01 -1.74
N ARG A 156 -34.60 3.38 -2.40
CA ARG A 156 -34.67 3.60 -3.86
C ARG A 156 -34.58 5.09 -4.17
N PRO A 157 -34.04 5.51 -5.33
CA PRO A 157 -33.46 4.69 -6.40
C PRO A 157 -32.16 3.97 -5.97
N PRO A 158 -31.73 2.92 -6.69
CA PRO A 158 -30.44 2.28 -6.40
C PRO A 158 -29.28 3.30 -6.52
N PRO A 159 -28.17 3.09 -5.79
CA PRO A 159 -26.96 3.89 -5.93
C PRO A 159 -26.48 3.95 -7.39
N GLN A 160 -25.85 5.06 -7.75
CA GLN A 160 -25.28 5.22 -9.09
C GLN A 160 -23.93 4.50 -9.18
N VAL A 161 -23.56 4.12 -10.42
CA VAL A 161 -22.24 3.55 -10.72
C VAL A 161 -21.46 4.54 -11.58
N HIS A 162 -20.32 4.97 -11.07
CA HIS A 162 -19.43 5.92 -11.72
C HIS A 162 -18.17 5.20 -12.22
N PHE A 163 -17.90 5.30 -13.52
CA PHE A 163 -16.66 4.80 -14.12
C PHE A 163 -15.66 5.94 -14.21
N LYS A 164 -14.80 6.06 -13.21
CA LYS A 164 -13.87 7.18 -13.05
C LYS A 164 -12.55 6.73 -12.41
N PRO A 165 -11.46 7.51 -12.55
CA PRO A 165 -10.21 7.23 -11.85
C PRO A 165 -10.33 7.31 -10.33
N ILE A 166 -9.47 6.57 -9.63
CA ILE A 166 -9.31 6.61 -8.17
C ILE A 166 -7.87 6.97 -7.83
N ALA A 167 -7.68 7.87 -6.87
CA ALA A 167 -6.38 8.24 -6.33
C ALA A 167 -6.03 7.33 -5.14
N ALA A 168 -4.88 6.69 -5.19
CA ALA A 168 -4.43 5.69 -4.23
C ALA A 168 -3.12 6.09 -3.53
N GLY A 169 -3.10 6.05 -2.20
CA GLY A 169 -1.92 6.35 -1.39
C GLY A 169 -2.23 6.37 0.10
N ASP A 170 -1.21 6.23 0.94
CA ASP A 170 -1.29 5.96 2.39
C ASP A 170 -1.75 7.13 3.29
N VAL A 171 -2.56 8.05 2.78
CA VAL A 171 -3.14 9.18 3.56
C VAL A 171 -4.66 9.12 3.54
N VAL A 172 -5.26 9.16 4.75
CA VAL A 172 -6.69 9.44 4.92
C VAL A 172 -6.93 10.94 4.72
N LEU A 173 -7.53 11.32 3.59
CA LEU A 173 -7.89 12.71 3.33
C LEU A 173 -9.19 13.06 4.06
N ASN A 174 -9.11 14.00 5.00
CA ASN A 174 -10.26 14.45 5.78
C ASN A 174 -10.40 15.98 5.82
N SER A 175 -10.02 16.66 4.73
CA SER A 175 -10.20 18.12 4.58
C SER A 175 -9.96 18.54 3.14
N ARG A 176 -10.82 19.43 2.63
CA ARG A 176 -10.67 20.05 1.29
C ARG A 176 -9.59 21.13 1.23
N ASN A 177 -9.06 21.55 2.39
CA ASN A 177 -8.10 22.64 2.48
C ASN A 177 -6.76 22.14 3.05
N THR A 178 -6.13 21.24 2.30
CA THR A 178 -4.80 20.70 2.62
C THR A 178 -3.93 20.72 1.36
N PRO A 179 -2.59 20.71 1.48
CA PRO A 179 -1.70 20.57 0.33
C PRO A 179 -2.04 19.34 -0.53
N LEU A 180 -2.39 18.21 0.10
CA LEU A 180 -2.82 17.01 -0.61
C LEU A 180 -4.13 17.22 -1.39
N ALA A 181 -5.16 17.82 -0.77
CA ALA A 181 -6.42 18.12 -1.47
C ALA A 181 -6.20 19.04 -2.68
N GLU A 182 -5.31 20.04 -2.53
CA GLU A 182 -4.93 20.91 -3.63
C GLU A 182 -4.19 20.16 -4.74
N GLN A 183 -3.22 19.31 -4.38
CA GLN A 183 -2.50 18.46 -5.33
C GLN A 183 -3.45 17.56 -6.12
N LEU A 184 -4.38 16.88 -5.45
CA LEU A 184 -5.40 16.04 -6.08
C LEU A 184 -6.27 16.86 -7.05
N ARG A 185 -6.73 18.04 -6.62
CA ARG A 185 -7.55 18.93 -7.47
C ARG A 185 -6.79 19.47 -8.68
N ARG A 186 -5.50 19.75 -8.57
CA ARG A 186 -4.68 20.33 -9.66
C ARG A 186 -4.14 19.28 -10.62
N THR A 187 -3.67 18.15 -10.10
CA THR A 187 -2.92 17.14 -10.87
C THR A 187 -3.80 15.96 -11.28
N TYR A 188 -4.70 15.53 -10.41
CA TYR A 188 -5.53 14.34 -10.55
C TYR A 188 -7.01 14.73 -10.60
N ASN A 189 -7.32 15.81 -11.34
CA ASN A 189 -8.61 16.47 -11.27
C ASN A 189 -9.78 15.63 -11.81
N ASP A 190 -9.50 14.51 -12.45
CA ASP A 190 -10.45 13.54 -12.97
C ASP A 190 -10.75 12.42 -11.94
N ALA A 191 -9.94 12.28 -10.89
CA ALA A 191 -10.14 11.31 -9.82
C ALA A 191 -11.46 11.57 -9.08
N ALA A 192 -12.28 10.52 -8.99
CA ALA A 192 -13.58 10.52 -8.35
C ALA A 192 -13.53 10.18 -6.87
N ALA A 193 -12.54 9.39 -6.47
CA ALA A 193 -12.42 8.89 -5.11
C ALA A 193 -10.95 8.80 -4.68
N ILE A 194 -10.74 8.73 -3.36
CA ILE A 194 -9.44 8.50 -2.73
C ILE A 194 -9.51 7.32 -1.75
N GLU A 195 -8.48 6.46 -1.78
CA GLU A 195 -8.28 5.31 -0.90
C GLU A 195 -6.78 4.99 -0.74
N MET A 196 -6.45 3.90 -0.02
CA MET A 196 -5.10 3.67 0.49
C MET A 196 -4.39 2.41 -0.07
N GLU A 197 -5.07 1.52 -0.80
CA GLU A 197 -4.53 0.19 -1.13
C GLU A 197 -4.27 -0.03 -2.63
N SER A 198 -5.11 0.54 -3.51
CA SER A 198 -5.22 0.06 -4.89
C SER A 198 -3.93 0.24 -5.69
N ALA A 199 -3.11 1.24 -5.39
CA ALA A 199 -1.79 1.38 -6.02
C ALA A 199 -0.91 0.14 -5.78
N GLY A 200 -0.91 -0.40 -4.56
CA GLY A 200 -0.17 -1.61 -4.22
C GLY A 200 -0.73 -2.86 -4.91
N VAL A 201 -2.06 -3.01 -4.87
CA VAL A 201 -2.77 -4.14 -5.49
C VAL A 201 -2.59 -4.16 -7.01
N SER A 202 -2.79 -3.02 -7.67
CA SER A 202 -2.58 -2.87 -9.12
C SER A 202 -1.11 -3.07 -9.48
N HIS A 203 -0.16 -2.60 -8.66
CA HIS A 203 1.26 -2.82 -8.92
C HIS A 203 1.64 -4.31 -8.84
N ALA A 204 1.16 -5.02 -7.82
CA ALA A 204 1.39 -6.46 -7.69
C ALA A 204 0.78 -7.24 -8.87
N GLY A 205 -0.46 -6.92 -9.27
CA GLY A 205 -1.08 -7.54 -10.46
C GLY A 205 -0.30 -7.25 -11.75
N HIS A 206 0.16 -6.01 -11.93
CA HIS A 206 0.97 -5.61 -13.09
C HIS A 206 2.27 -6.41 -13.19
N LEU A 207 3.01 -6.57 -12.09
CA LEU A 207 4.25 -7.35 -12.04
C LEU A 207 4.00 -8.85 -12.25
N ASN A 208 2.81 -9.34 -11.92
CA ASN A 208 2.40 -10.73 -12.13
C ASN A 208 1.83 -10.96 -13.53
N ARG A 209 2.69 -10.76 -14.54
CA ARG A 209 2.34 -10.98 -15.97
C ARG A 209 1.11 -10.17 -16.39
N SER A 210 0.92 -8.98 -15.84
CA SER A 210 -0.26 -8.14 -16.08
C SER A 210 -1.58 -8.85 -15.77
N LEU A 211 -1.65 -9.56 -14.63
CA LEU A 211 -2.89 -10.14 -14.13
C LEU A 211 -4.01 -9.07 -14.13
N PRO A 212 -5.21 -9.39 -14.65
CA PRO A 212 -6.33 -8.45 -14.62
C PRO A 212 -6.74 -8.10 -13.19
N VAL A 213 -6.56 -6.83 -12.81
CA VAL A 213 -6.98 -6.26 -11.53
C VAL A 213 -8.01 -5.17 -11.78
N LEU A 214 -9.12 -5.16 -11.03
CA LEU A 214 -10.08 -4.05 -11.04
C LEU A 214 -10.48 -3.66 -9.61
N THR A 215 -10.48 -2.35 -9.34
CA THR A 215 -10.95 -1.81 -8.06
C THR A 215 -12.41 -1.35 -8.17
N VAL A 216 -13.21 -1.72 -7.17
CA VAL A 216 -14.60 -1.30 -6.98
C VAL A 216 -14.74 -0.70 -5.58
N ARG A 217 -15.11 0.57 -5.49
CA ARG A 217 -15.26 1.29 -4.22
C ARG A 217 -16.67 1.77 -4.00
N GLY A 218 -17.18 1.67 -2.77
CA GLY A 218 -18.37 2.36 -2.33
C GLY A 218 -17.99 3.65 -1.61
N ILE A 219 -18.72 4.73 -1.83
CA ILE A 219 -18.38 6.03 -1.23
C ILE A 219 -18.94 6.14 0.19
N SER A 220 -18.07 6.19 1.20
CA SER A 220 -18.43 6.26 2.62
C SER A 220 -18.45 7.68 3.19
N ASP A 221 -17.77 8.62 2.54
CA ASP A 221 -17.70 10.04 2.91
C ASP A 221 -17.26 10.90 1.72
N LYS A 222 -17.11 12.21 1.96
CA LYS A 222 -16.74 13.21 0.96
C LYS A 222 -15.30 13.73 1.13
N ALA A 223 -14.47 13.04 1.93
CA ALA A 223 -13.07 13.39 2.19
C ALA A 223 -12.83 14.87 2.57
N ASP A 224 -13.81 15.51 3.22
CA ASP A 224 -13.88 16.97 3.36
C ASP A 224 -13.83 17.49 4.79
N GLY A 225 -13.73 16.60 5.77
CA GLY A 225 -13.69 16.98 7.19
C GLY A 225 -15.04 17.37 7.78
N LEU A 226 -16.13 17.27 7.00
CA LEU A 226 -17.48 17.55 7.49
C LEU A 226 -18.17 16.32 8.08
N LYS A 227 -17.51 15.16 7.97
CA LYS A 227 -18.03 13.87 8.46
C LYS A 227 -18.18 13.89 9.97
N ARG A 228 -19.37 13.54 10.46
CA ARG A 228 -19.59 13.30 11.89
C ARG A 228 -19.28 11.83 12.22
N PRO A 229 -18.73 11.51 13.41
CA PRO A 229 -18.44 10.12 13.80
C PRO A 229 -19.64 9.16 13.70
N THR A 230 -20.87 9.65 13.85
CA THR A 230 -22.10 8.85 13.70
C THR A 230 -22.43 8.49 12.25
N GLU A 231 -21.92 9.26 11.29
CA GLU A 231 -22.12 9.01 9.85
C GLU A 231 -21.21 7.88 9.36
N ASP A 232 -20.04 7.68 9.97
CA ASP A 232 -19.16 6.53 9.73
C ASP A 232 -19.87 5.20 9.99
N ALA A 233 -20.48 5.07 11.17
CA ALA A 233 -21.22 3.88 11.57
C ALA A 233 -22.42 3.57 10.66
N THR A 234 -22.89 4.57 9.91
CA THR A 234 -24.04 4.43 9.02
C THR A 234 -23.61 4.15 7.58
N TRP A 235 -22.67 4.93 7.04
CA TRP A 235 -22.36 4.91 5.61
C TRP A 235 -21.25 3.93 5.22
N GLN A 236 -20.28 3.61 6.09
CA GLN A 236 -19.27 2.61 5.74
C GLN A 236 -19.90 1.23 5.46
N PRO A 237 -20.82 0.70 6.29
CA PRO A 237 -21.46 -0.58 6.00
C PRO A 237 -22.29 -0.56 4.70
N VAL A 238 -23.01 0.54 4.44
CA VAL A 238 -23.80 0.72 3.22
C VAL A 238 -22.91 0.76 1.97
N ALA A 239 -21.85 1.59 2.00
CA ALA A 239 -20.88 1.72 0.94
C ALA A 239 -20.19 0.38 0.64
N ALA A 240 -19.73 -0.32 1.68
CA ALA A 240 -19.12 -1.64 1.55
C ALA A 240 -20.07 -2.67 0.95
N ALA A 241 -21.33 -2.71 1.39
CA ALA A 241 -22.34 -3.59 0.83
C ALA A 241 -22.63 -3.31 -0.65
N HIS A 242 -22.68 -2.03 -1.05
CA HIS A 242 -22.89 -1.65 -2.44
C HIS A 242 -21.69 -2.03 -3.33
N ALA A 243 -20.46 -1.78 -2.85
CA ALA A 243 -19.23 -2.18 -3.54
C ALA A 243 -19.16 -3.71 -3.71
N ALA A 244 -19.42 -4.46 -2.63
CA ALA A 244 -19.44 -5.91 -2.64
C ALA A 244 -20.50 -6.47 -3.59
N ALA A 245 -21.73 -5.92 -3.58
CA ALA A 245 -22.80 -6.32 -4.47
C ALA A 245 -22.40 -6.17 -5.95
N PHE A 246 -21.77 -5.04 -6.31
CA PHE A 246 -21.27 -4.82 -7.67
C PHE A 246 -20.11 -5.75 -8.03
N ALA A 247 -19.09 -5.87 -7.16
CA ALA A 247 -17.93 -6.71 -7.39
C ALA A 247 -18.32 -8.19 -7.57
N VAL A 248 -19.17 -8.71 -6.69
CA VAL A 248 -19.67 -10.10 -6.76
C VAL A 248 -20.52 -10.32 -8.02
N ALA A 249 -21.37 -9.35 -8.40
CA ALA A 249 -22.11 -9.44 -9.66
C ALA A 249 -21.19 -9.39 -10.89
N LEU A 250 -20.03 -8.74 -10.82
CA LEU A 250 -19.04 -8.77 -11.89
C LEU A 250 -18.37 -10.14 -11.99
N VAL A 251 -18.07 -10.81 -10.86
CA VAL A 251 -17.48 -12.15 -10.87
C VAL A 251 -18.33 -13.15 -11.64
N THR A 252 -19.66 -13.10 -11.54
CA THR A 252 -20.55 -14.02 -12.29
C THR A 252 -20.50 -13.82 -13.81
N ARG A 253 -19.98 -12.67 -14.29
CA ARG A 253 -19.81 -12.39 -15.72
C ARG A 253 -18.44 -12.84 -16.25
N LEU A 254 -17.48 -13.12 -15.37
CA LEU A 254 -16.14 -13.56 -15.74
C LEU A 254 -16.06 -15.04 -16.11
N THR A 255 -17.12 -15.82 -15.87
CA THR A 255 -17.11 -17.27 -16.09
C THR A 255 -17.84 -17.72 -17.36
N GLY A 256 -18.13 -16.79 -18.28
CA GLY A 256 -18.54 -17.15 -19.64
C GLY A 256 -17.41 -17.87 -20.39
N PRO A 257 -17.73 -18.72 -21.39
CA PRO A 257 -16.72 -19.40 -22.20
C PRO A 257 -15.79 -18.37 -22.84
N ARG A 258 -14.47 -18.59 -22.68
CA ARG A 258 -13.45 -17.79 -23.36
C ARG A 258 -13.66 -17.99 -24.87
N PRO A 259 -13.60 -16.94 -25.71
CA PRO A 259 -13.68 -17.14 -27.15
C PRO A 259 -12.64 -18.17 -27.57
N GLU A 260 -13.09 -19.21 -28.28
CA GLU A 260 -12.26 -20.31 -28.76
C GLU A 260 -11.08 -19.72 -29.56
N GLY A 261 -9.86 -19.89 -29.05
CA GLY A 261 -8.65 -19.33 -29.66
C GLY A 261 -7.51 -19.02 -28.69
N ALA A 262 -7.78 -18.85 -27.39
CA ALA A 262 -6.74 -18.53 -26.41
C ALA A 262 -5.87 -19.73 -25.99
N GLU A 263 -6.38 -20.97 -26.09
CA GLU A 263 -5.61 -22.17 -25.71
C GLU A 263 -4.66 -22.70 -26.80
N GLY A 264 -4.72 -22.13 -28.01
CA GLY A 264 -3.77 -22.43 -29.09
C GLY A 264 -2.47 -21.64 -28.93
N ALA A 265 -2.58 -20.36 -28.56
CA ALA A 265 -1.43 -19.46 -28.49
C ALA A 265 -0.42 -19.82 -27.37
N GLU A 266 -0.87 -20.37 -26.24
CA GLU A 266 0.03 -20.81 -25.16
C GLU A 266 0.76 -22.13 -25.50
N ARG A 267 0.15 -23.01 -26.31
CA ARG A 267 0.80 -24.25 -26.78
C ARG A 267 1.78 -23.99 -27.92
N ASP A 268 1.46 -23.04 -28.78
CA ASP A 268 2.32 -22.69 -29.92
C ASP A 268 3.58 -21.93 -29.46
N THR A 269 3.49 -21.12 -28.40
CA THR A 269 4.65 -20.39 -27.85
C THR A 269 5.63 -21.28 -27.08
N GLU A 270 5.15 -22.32 -26.38
CA GLU A 270 6.03 -23.32 -25.75
C GLU A 270 6.70 -24.23 -26.81
N ALA A 271 5.96 -24.64 -27.86
CA ALA A 271 6.51 -25.44 -28.94
C ALA A 271 7.54 -24.68 -29.80
N GLU A 272 7.36 -23.38 -30.00
CA GLU A 272 8.30 -22.53 -30.75
C GLU A 272 9.56 -22.23 -29.92
N ALA A 273 9.45 -22.07 -28.60
CA ALA A 273 10.60 -21.91 -27.70
C ALA A 273 11.48 -23.17 -27.59
N ASP A 274 10.87 -24.36 -27.59
CA ASP A 274 11.59 -25.64 -27.60
C ASP A 274 12.26 -25.92 -28.95
N ALA A 275 11.64 -25.52 -30.07
CA ALA A 275 12.23 -25.64 -31.40
C ALA A 275 13.45 -24.72 -31.61
N VAL A 276 13.44 -23.51 -31.04
CA VAL A 276 14.57 -22.57 -31.10
C VAL A 276 15.76 -23.03 -30.25
N ASN A 277 15.51 -23.67 -29.11
CA ASN A 277 16.58 -24.24 -28.26
C ASN A 277 17.16 -25.57 -28.81
N ALA A 278 16.38 -26.36 -29.55
CA ALA A 278 16.86 -27.60 -30.17
C ALA A 278 17.75 -27.36 -31.40
N ALA A 279 17.66 -26.20 -32.05
CA ALA A 279 18.46 -25.85 -33.23
C ALA A 279 19.85 -25.24 -32.91
N ALA A 280 20.15 -24.95 -31.65
CA ALA A 280 21.42 -24.38 -31.22
C ALA A 280 22.36 -25.46 -30.68
N ALA A 281 22.99 -26.23 -31.58
CA ALA A 281 24.14 -27.07 -31.21
C ALA A 281 25.36 -26.17 -30.87
N PRO A 282 26.13 -26.46 -29.81
CA PRO A 282 27.27 -25.64 -29.44
C PRO A 282 28.44 -25.87 -30.42
N ALA A 283 28.94 -24.79 -31.01
CA ALA A 283 30.20 -24.80 -31.75
C ALA A 283 31.40 -25.01 -30.78
N ALA A 284 32.38 -25.77 -31.25
CA ALA A 284 33.61 -26.14 -30.53
C ALA A 284 34.40 -24.91 -30.00
N PRO A 285 35.20 -25.06 -28.91
CA PRO A 285 35.82 -23.92 -28.26
C PRO A 285 36.99 -23.37 -29.09
N ALA A 286 36.92 -22.08 -29.43
CA ALA A 286 38.04 -21.34 -29.97
C ALA A 286 39.12 -21.09 -28.90
N ALA A 287 40.38 -21.12 -29.32
CA ALA A 287 41.57 -21.01 -28.48
C ALA A 287 41.57 -19.76 -27.58
N ARG A 288 42.01 -19.95 -26.33
CA ARG A 288 42.22 -18.88 -25.33
C ARG A 288 43.24 -17.86 -25.84
N VAL A 289 42.77 -16.63 -26.07
CA VAL A 289 43.63 -15.44 -26.10
C VAL A 289 43.75 -14.93 -24.67
N ALA A 290 44.98 -14.80 -24.18
CA ALA A 290 45.26 -14.28 -22.85
C ALA A 290 44.79 -12.81 -22.73
N ALA A 291 43.96 -12.53 -21.73
CA ALA A 291 43.58 -11.17 -21.37
C ALA A 291 44.79 -10.43 -20.76
N PRO A 292 45.02 -9.14 -21.08
CA PRO A 292 46.04 -8.36 -20.41
C PRO A 292 45.68 -8.17 -18.93
N THR A 293 46.70 -8.27 -18.08
CA THR A 293 46.62 -8.05 -16.64
C THR A 293 46.04 -6.66 -16.34
N PRO A 294 45.02 -6.52 -15.47
CA PRO A 294 44.54 -5.21 -15.08
C PRO A 294 45.63 -4.47 -14.28
N PRO A 295 45.79 -3.14 -14.47
CA PRO A 295 46.70 -2.37 -13.65
C PRO A 295 46.24 -2.36 -12.18
N ALA A 296 47.20 -2.31 -11.27
CA ALA A 296 46.97 -2.27 -9.83
C ALA A 296 46.02 -1.11 -9.44
N PRO A 297 45.14 -1.30 -8.44
CA PRO A 297 44.26 -0.24 -7.98
C PRO A 297 45.09 0.92 -7.41
N PRO A 298 44.67 2.19 -7.63
CA PRO A 298 45.31 3.32 -6.99
C PRO A 298 45.15 3.25 -5.47
N PRO A 299 46.09 3.82 -4.68
CA PRO A 299 45.96 3.85 -3.23
C PRO A 299 44.67 4.58 -2.83
N ALA A 300 43.97 4.03 -1.83
CA ALA A 300 42.72 4.57 -1.32
C ALA A 300 42.87 6.06 -0.96
N SER A 301 42.09 6.91 -1.60
CA SER A 301 41.90 8.30 -1.17
C SER A 301 40.93 8.30 0.00
N ASP A 302 41.41 8.73 1.17
CA ASP A 302 40.58 9.05 2.33
C ASP A 302 39.63 10.20 1.98
N THR A 303 38.37 9.88 1.68
CA THR A 303 37.31 10.89 1.64
C THR A 303 36.03 10.26 2.17
N GLN A 304 35.70 10.61 3.42
CA GLN A 304 34.48 10.20 4.09
C GLN A 304 33.32 11.13 3.70
N HIS A 305 32.20 10.56 3.27
CA HIS A 305 30.93 11.28 3.16
C HIS A 305 30.17 11.16 4.48
N VAL A 306 30.00 12.28 5.18
CA VAL A 306 29.13 12.40 6.35
C VAL A 306 27.74 12.83 5.87
N ILE A 307 26.74 11.98 6.07
CA ILE A 307 25.32 12.37 5.95
C ILE A 307 24.86 12.67 7.38
N ALA A 308 24.58 13.95 7.67
CA ALA A 308 24.02 14.36 8.95
C ALA A 308 22.52 14.61 8.80
N GLN A 309 21.71 13.77 9.43
CA GLN A 309 20.32 14.09 9.80
C GLN A 309 20.17 13.85 11.30
N GLY A 310 19.80 14.89 12.04
CA GLY A 310 19.36 14.79 13.44
C GLY A 310 20.42 14.32 14.44
N GLY A 311 21.28 15.23 14.91
CA GLY A 311 21.83 15.20 16.28
C GLY A 311 22.67 14.02 16.77
N ALA A 312 22.95 12.98 15.97
CA ALA A 312 23.85 11.88 16.33
C ALA A 312 24.65 11.43 15.10
N ALA A 313 25.98 11.29 15.25
CA ALA A 313 26.87 10.80 14.20
C ALA A 313 27.26 9.35 14.47
N PHE A 314 27.08 8.48 13.48
CA PHE A 314 27.54 7.09 13.51
C PHE A 314 28.69 6.92 12.51
N GLY A 315 29.81 6.36 12.97
CA GLY A 315 30.97 6.05 12.14
C GLY A 315 31.43 4.61 12.35
N VAL A 316 31.71 3.89 11.25
CA VAL A 316 32.23 2.52 11.29
C VAL A 316 33.75 2.56 11.13
N LEU A 317 34.46 2.15 12.18
CA LEU A 317 35.89 1.89 12.14
C LEU A 317 36.10 0.38 12.28
N LYS A 318 36.43 -0.26 11.15
CA LYS A 318 37.03 -1.60 11.07
C LYS A 318 36.47 -2.64 12.08
N GLY A 319 35.19 -2.98 11.95
CA GLY A 319 34.62 -4.20 12.52
C GLY A 319 33.93 -4.08 13.89
N ASP A 320 34.09 -2.98 14.63
CA ASP A 320 33.43 -2.79 15.93
C ASP A 320 32.64 -1.46 15.99
N MET A 321 31.45 -1.49 16.59
CA MET A 321 30.54 -0.34 16.71
C MET A 321 30.80 0.43 18.00
N HIS A 322 31.16 1.71 17.91
CA HIS A 322 31.39 2.60 19.06
C HIS A 322 30.33 3.71 19.12
N LEU A 323 29.78 3.97 20.32
CA LEU A 323 28.84 5.06 20.60
C LEU A 323 29.60 6.24 21.21
N HIS A 324 29.49 7.44 20.62
CA HIS A 324 30.02 8.67 21.21
C HIS A 324 28.89 9.68 21.44
N GLN A 325 28.76 10.18 22.68
CA GLN A 325 27.92 11.34 22.97
C GLN A 325 28.73 12.63 22.80
N GLY A 326 28.26 13.54 21.94
CA GLY A 326 28.84 14.88 21.78
C GLY A 326 28.07 15.91 22.60
N VAL A 327 28.78 16.78 23.32
CA VAL A 327 28.23 17.99 23.96
C VAL A 327 28.60 19.20 23.09
N PRO A 328 27.67 20.11 22.74
CA PRO A 328 28.00 21.28 21.94
C PRO A 328 28.71 22.36 22.79
N VAL A 329 29.85 22.86 22.33
CA VAL A 329 30.55 24.03 22.88
C VAL A 329 30.20 25.27 22.04
N PRO A 330 29.90 26.45 22.64
CA PRO A 330 29.48 27.63 21.88
C PRO A 330 30.65 28.25 21.08
N ALA A 331 30.36 28.69 19.86
CA ALA A 331 31.34 29.28 18.94
C ALA A 331 31.74 30.73 19.32
N PRO A 332 33.02 31.13 19.14
CA PRO A 332 33.45 32.52 19.33
C PRO A 332 33.20 33.39 18.08
N PRO A 333 33.20 34.73 18.22
CA PRO A 333 32.75 35.64 17.16
C PRO A 333 33.83 35.87 16.08
N ARG A 334 33.44 35.57 14.84
CA ARG A 334 33.88 36.05 13.50
C ARG A 334 35.35 36.42 13.22
N ARG A 335 35.83 35.77 12.14
CA ARG A 335 36.89 36.08 11.14
C ARG A 335 38.27 35.47 11.37
N THR A 336 38.50 34.31 10.76
CA THR A 336 39.60 33.99 9.81
C THR A 336 39.45 32.53 9.38
N TRP A 337 39.79 32.21 8.12
CA TRP A 337 39.74 30.85 7.59
C TRP A 337 40.98 30.06 8.03
N SER A 338 40.79 28.90 8.67
CA SER A 338 41.79 27.82 8.74
C SER A 338 41.17 26.49 9.21
N LEU A 339 41.77 25.41 8.71
CA LEU A 339 41.38 23.99 8.76
C LEU A 339 41.06 23.40 10.16
N GLY A 340 39.94 22.66 10.24
CA GLY A 340 39.67 21.45 11.05
C GLY A 340 39.79 21.49 12.59
N PRO A 341 38.82 20.97 13.37
CA PRO A 341 39.04 20.75 14.81
C PRO A 341 39.89 19.50 15.05
N ALA A 342 40.95 19.67 15.84
CA ALA A 342 41.75 18.59 16.42
C ALA A 342 40.98 17.86 17.53
N TRP A 343 41.11 16.53 17.60
CA TRP A 343 40.55 15.67 18.65
C TRP A 343 41.65 15.26 19.63
N ALA A 344 41.34 15.23 20.94
CA ALA A 344 42.19 14.67 21.98
C ALA A 344 41.47 13.48 22.64
N PRO A 345 42.14 12.33 22.87
CA PRO A 345 41.51 11.16 23.49
C PRO A 345 41.48 11.28 25.02
N LEU A 346 40.41 10.79 25.64
CA LEU A 346 40.32 10.50 27.07
C LEU A 346 40.21 8.97 27.28
N ALA A 347 40.85 8.50 28.34
CA ALA A 347 41.20 7.11 28.60
C ALA A 347 40.09 6.28 29.28
N ASP A 348 40.26 4.96 29.11
CA ASP A 348 39.63 3.77 29.73
C ASP A 348 38.27 3.23 29.18
N PRO A 349 38.23 1.94 28.74
CA PRO A 349 37.01 1.26 28.31
C PRO A 349 36.27 0.59 29.48
N VAL A 350 34.94 0.72 29.53
CA VAL A 350 34.06 -0.07 30.39
C VAL A 350 33.50 -1.25 29.57
N HIS A 351 33.78 -2.49 30.00
CA HIS A 351 33.19 -3.70 29.42
C HIS A 351 31.85 -4.04 30.08
N PRO A 352 30.77 -4.38 29.33
CA PRO A 352 29.60 -4.99 29.92
C PRO A 352 29.72 -6.53 29.93
N LEU A 353 29.70 -7.12 31.13
CA LEU A 353 29.46 -8.55 31.36
C LEU A 353 27.94 -8.80 31.33
N TRP A 354 27.47 -9.66 30.43
CA TRP A 354 26.08 -10.13 30.40
C TRP A 354 26.00 -11.54 31.02
N GLN A 355 25.13 -11.71 32.03
CA GLN A 355 24.69 -13.02 32.51
C GLN A 355 23.16 -13.07 32.53
N PRO A 356 22.52 -14.14 32.02
CA PRO A 356 21.06 -14.27 32.05
C PRO A 356 20.57 -14.91 33.35
N GLY A 357 19.52 -14.33 33.93
CA GLY A 357 18.67 -14.99 34.93
C GLY A 357 18.71 -14.36 36.31
N LEU A 358 17.99 -13.25 36.49
CA LEU A 358 17.41 -12.87 37.79
C LEU A 358 16.01 -12.29 37.56
N THR A 359 15.06 -12.85 38.29
CA THR A 359 13.67 -12.40 38.46
C THR A 359 13.61 -11.03 39.15
N GLU A 360 12.52 -10.31 38.88
CA GLU A 360 12.20 -8.93 39.34
C GLU A 360 12.69 -8.55 40.74
N PRO A 361 13.09 -7.28 40.92
CA PRO A 361 12.84 -6.60 42.18
C PRO A 361 12.05 -5.30 42.04
N GLU A 362 11.36 -5.01 43.14
CA GLU A 362 10.55 -3.84 43.48
C GLU A 362 11.19 -2.49 43.09
N ILE A 363 10.35 -1.59 42.58
CA ILE A 363 10.69 -0.19 42.34
C ILE A 363 10.45 0.57 43.65
N GLU A 364 11.51 0.87 44.39
CA GLU A 364 11.53 1.99 45.33
C GLU A 364 11.81 3.28 44.56
N GLU A 365 10.85 4.20 44.59
CA GLU A 365 11.01 5.60 44.16
C GLU A 365 12.01 6.30 45.08
N GLU A 366 13.09 6.88 44.53
CA GLU A 366 13.61 8.22 44.89
C GLU A 366 14.66 8.65 43.84
N GLY A 367 14.27 9.50 42.90
CA GLY A 367 15.15 10.13 41.91
C GLY A 367 14.36 10.97 40.89
N PRO A 368 14.89 12.11 40.40
CA PRO A 368 14.11 13.02 39.57
C PRO A 368 13.82 12.39 38.20
N VAL A 369 12.55 12.06 37.95
CA VAL A 369 12.06 11.63 36.64
C VAL A 369 12.06 12.84 35.70
N LEU A 370 12.93 12.83 34.69
CA LEU A 370 12.92 13.83 33.63
C LEU A 370 11.78 13.49 32.66
N GLY A 371 10.60 14.07 32.90
CA GLY A 371 9.44 13.93 32.00
C GLY A 371 9.70 14.63 30.67
N LEU A 372 9.70 13.88 29.57
CA LEU A 372 9.80 14.41 28.22
C LEU A 372 8.41 14.93 27.79
N HIS A 373 8.17 16.23 27.91
CA HIS A 373 7.00 16.88 27.31
C HIS A 373 7.33 17.36 25.90
N LEU A 374 6.70 16.76 24.89
CA LEU A 374 6.73 17.25 23.51
C LEU A 374 5.71 18.39 23.38
N VAL A 375 6.18 19.63 23.19
CA VAL A 375 5.34 20.78 22.86
C VAL A 375 5.39 21.00 21.34
N PRO A 376 4.25 21.18 20.65
CA PRO A 376 4.22 21.51 19.24
C PRO A 376 4.96 22.82 18.95
N VAL A 377 5.74 22.83 17.87
CA VAL A 377 6.57 23.96 17.43
C VAL A 377 5.66 25.03 16.83
N ASP A 378 4.99 25.83 17.66
CA ASP A 378 4.45 27.14 17.28
C ASP A 378 4.27 28.14 18.44
N GLU A 379 4.76 27.85 19.65
CA GLU A 379 4.72 28.80 20.78
C GLU A 379 6.09 29.13 21.41
N ALA A 380 7.19 28.95 20.68
CA ALA A 380 8.55 29.23 21.19
C ALA A 380 8.98 30.72 21.17
N GLN A 381 8.04 31.67 21.26
CA GLN A 381 8.36 33.11 21.30
C GLN A 381 7.89 33.87 22.56
N ARG A 382 7.52 33.19 23.64
CA ARG A 382 7.30 33.84 24.94
C ARG A 382 7.85 33.00 26.09
N PHE A 383 9.17 32.94 26.22
CA PHE A 383 9.80 32.46 27.45
C PHE A 383 10.82 33.48 27.93
N ASP A 384 10.44 34.25 28.97
CA ASP A 384 11.34 35.14 29.72
C ASP A 384 11.91 34.35 30.90
N PRO A 385 13.23 34.12 30.97
CA PRO A 385 13.85 33.26 31.99
C PRO A 385 13.97 33.92 33.39
N ARG A 386 13.23 35.00 33.70
CA ARG A 386 13.33 35.70 35.01
C ARG A 386 12.11 35.63 35.94
N ALA A 387 11.03 34.94 35.60
CA ALA A 387 9.88 34.82 36.50
C ALA A 387 9.99 33.59 37.44
N ARG A 388 10.68 33.74 38.59
CA ARG A 388 10.52 32.85 39.75
C ARG A 388 9.43 33.42 40.67
N GLY A 389 8.35 32.67 40.91
CA GLY A 389 7.47 32.90 42.05
C GLY A 389 6.01 32.44 41.88
N THR A 390 5.68 31.33 42.55
CA THR A 390 4.41 31.11 43.27
C THR A 390 3.11 30.93 42.46
N LEU A 391 2.55 29.70 42.41
CA LEU A 391 1.38 29.31 43.21
C LEU A 391 0.90 27.87 42.91
N MET A 392 0.60 27.15 44.00
CA MET A 392 -0.05 25.84 44.08
C MET A 392 -1.55 25.88 43.73
N ASN A 393 -2.10 24.67 43.54
CA ASN A 393 -3.50 24.23 43.70
C ASN A 393 -4.51 24.56 42.60
N GLN A 394 -4.93 23.52 41.87
CA GLN A 394 -6.22 22.82 42.02
C GLN A 394 -6.45 21.95 40.78
N LEU A 395 -6.91 20.71 40.95
CA LEU A 395 -8.06 20.14 40.23
C LEU A 395 -8.29 18.68 40.70
N HIS A 396 -9.50 18.46 41.23
CA HIS A 396 -10.21 17.18 41.24
C HIS A 396 -10.72 16.85 39.84
#